data_AF-A0A1F9YWZ6-F1
#
_entry.id   AF-A0A1F9YWZ6-F1
#
_cell.length_a   1.000
_cell.length_b   1.000
_cell.length_c   1.000
_cell.angle_alpha   90.00
_cell.angle_beta   90.00
_cell.angle_gamma   90.00
#
_symmetry.space_group_name_H-M   'P 1'
#
loop_
_entity.id
_entity.type
_entity.pdbx_description
1 polymer ?
#
loop_
_entity_poly.entity_id
_entity_poly.type
_entity_poly.pdbx_seq_one_letter_code
_entity_poly.pdbx_strand_id
1 'polypeptide(L)'
;MHVARLVAITEVKNVPPDIRPFVEFKAAVEERQLDDKELVAVLNIDSTTCYFPVFLKNPQTMAQLEKELEAQDARLTVDSKET
;
A
#
# COMPACT_ATOMS: atom_id res chain seq x y z
N MET A 1 2.58 4.61 -17.78
CA MET A 1 2.11 3.30 -17.29
C MET A 1 3.15 2.73 -16.36
N HIS A 2 2.99 3.00 -15.06
CA HIS A 2 3.86 2.44 -14.03
C HIS A 2 3.19 1.19 -13.44
N VAL A 3 3.97 0.16 -13.16
CA VAL A 3 3.46 -1.08 -12.58
C VAL A 3 3.61 -0.99 -11.07
N ALA A 4 2.52 -1.11 -10.31
CA ALA A 4 2.62 -1.26 -8.87
C ALA A 4 2.75 -2.74 -8.53
N ARG A 5 3.84 -3.10 -7.86
CA ARG A 5 4.07 -4.43 -7.30
C ARG A 5 3.73 -4.43 -5.84
N LEU A 6 2.93 -5.40 -5.40
CA LEU A 6 2.69 -5.63 -3.99
C LEU A 6 3.97 -6.19 -3.34
N VAL A 7 4.56 -5.45 -2.41
CA VAL A 7 5.79 -5.86 -1.71
C VAL A 7 5.44 -6.72 -0.51
N ALA A 8 4.50 -6.26 0.31
CA ALA A 8 4.09 -6.96 1.53
C ALA A 8 2.72 -6.51 2.00
N ILE A 9 2.01 -7.41 2.68
CA ILE A 9 0.84 -7.09 3.50
C ILE A 9 1.23 -7.39 4.94
N THR A 10 1.27 -6.36 5.80
CA THR A 10 1.68 -6.49 7.19
C THR A 10 0.88 -5.57 8.09
N GLU A 11 0.93 -5.76 9.40
CA GLU A 11 0.32 -4.82 10.35
C GLU A 11 1.16 -3.55 10.45
N VAL A 12 0.54 -2.38 10.73
CA VAL A 12 1.25 -1.09 10.88
C VAL A 12 2.43 -1.20 11.85
N LYS A 13 2.27 -1.90 12.98
CA LYS A 13 3.35 -2.12 13.95
C LYS A 13 4.54 -2.94 13.43
N ASN A 14 4.30 -3.77 12.41
CA ASN A 14 5.28 -4.67 11.80
C ASN A 14 5.91 -4.04 10.53
N VAL A 15 5.53 -2.82 10.17
CA VAL A 15 6.14 -2.09 9.06
C VAL A 15 7.59 -1.73 9.44
N PRO A 16 8.57 -1.98 8.56
CA PRO A 16 9.94 -1.60 8.83
C PRO A 16 10.08 -0.09 9.03
N PRO A 17 11.00 0.37 9.89
CA PRO A 17 11.14 1.80 10.24
C PRO A 17 11.41 2.70 9.03
N ASP A 18 12.00 2.16 7.97
CA ASP A 18 12.26 2.86 6.70
C ASP A 18 10.96 3.18 5.92
N ILE A 19 9.95 2.30 6.02
CA ILE A 19 8.66 2.43 5.32
C ILE A 19 7.61 3.13 6.20
N ARG A 20 7.77 3.06 7.53
CA ARG A 20 6.89 3.70 8.52
C ARG A 20 6.55 5.17 8.23
N PRO A 21 7.49 6.07 7.86
CA PRO A 21 7.15 7.46 7.55
C PRO A 21 6.18 7.61 6.36
N PHE A 22 6.20 6.69 5.39
CA PHE A 22 5.25 6.70 4.27
C PHE A 22 3.84 6.34 4.76
N VAL A 23 3.75 5.39 5.69
CA VAL A 23 2.47 4.96 6.30
C VAL A 23 1.89 6.11 7.12
N GLU A 24 2.71 6.78 7.93
CA GLU A 24 2.33 7.95 8.71
C GLU A 24 1.90 9.12 7.83
N PHE A 25 2.63 9.39 6.75
CA PHE A 25 2.27 10.42 5.79
C PHE A 25 0.91 10.15 5.14
N LYS A 26 0.67 8.92 4.64
CA LYS A 26 -0.62 8.55 4.04
C LYS A 26 -1.76 8.68 5.05
N ALA A 27 -1.54 8.25 6.30
CA ALA A 27 -2.55 8.38 7.34
C ALA A 27 -2.87 9.85 7.69
N ALA A 28 -1.86 10.72 7.72
CA ALA A 28 -2.04 12.15 7.92
C ALA A 28 -2.81 12.81 6.77
N VAL A 29 -2.49 12.44 5.52
CA VAL A 29 -3.19 12.93 4.31
C VAL A 29 -4.66 12.50 4.29
N GLU A 30 -4.95 11.29 4.75
CA GLU A 30 -6.32 10.76 4.83
C GLU A 30 -7.04 11.10 6.15
N GLU A 31 -6.45 11.97 6.99
CA GLU A 31 -7.00 12.40 8.30
C GLU A 31 -7.47 11.23 9.19
N ARG A 32 -6.80 10.08 9.08
CA ARG A 32 -7.15 8.82 9.73
C ARG A 32 -6.18 8.51 10.86
N GLN A 33 -6.71 7.98 11.97
CA GLN A 33 -5.88 7.48 13.05
C GLN A 33 -5.24 6.15 12.63
N LEU A 34 -3.93 6.04 12.85
CA LEU A 34 -3.21 4.79 12.69
C LEU A 34 -3.54 3.86 13.86
N ASP A 35 -3.99 2.66 13.54
CA ASP A 35 -4.07 1.57 14.49
C ASP A 35 -2.93 0.60 14.23
N ASP A 36 -2.14 0.30 15.26
CA ASP A 36 -0.96 -0.57 15.19
C ASP A 36 -1.28 -1.99 14.70
N LYS A 37 -2.52 -2.45 14.89
CA LYS A 37 -3.00 -3.78 14.46
C LYS A 37 -3.70 -3.74 13.11
N GLU A 38 -3.80 -2.57 12.47
CA GLU A 38 -4.40 -2.45 11.15
C GLU A 38 -3.47 -3.03 10.10
N LEU A 39 -4.04 -3.79 9.15
CA LEU A 39 -3.30 -4.32 8.02
C LEU A 39 -3.04 -3.20 7.00
N VAL A 40 -1.80 -3.14 6.52
CA VAL A 40 -1.35 -2.23 5.48
C VAL A 40 -0.64 -3.04 4.38
N ALA A 41 -1.11 -2.87 3.15
CA ALA A 41 -0.45 -3.32 1.95
C ALA A 41 0.56 -2.25 1.52
N VAL A 42 1.83 -2.61 1.42
CA VAL A 42 2.87 -1.74 0.88
C VAL A 42 3.10 -2.13 -0.57
N LEU A 43 2.84 -1.18 -1.47
CA LEU A 43 3.14 -1.32 -2.88
C LEU A 43 4.43 -0.57 -3.21
N ASN A 44 5.23 -1.11 -4.12
CA ASN A 44 6.33 -0.39 -4.74
C ASN A 44 5.99 -0.15 -6.20
N ILE A 45 6.14 1.09 -6.63
CA ILE A 45 5.97 1.44 -8.03
C ILE A 45 7.27 1.06 -8.75
N ASP A 46 7.18 0.08 -9.64
CA ASP A 46 8.28 -0.44 -10.45
C ASP A 46 9.00 0.73 -11.15
N SER A 47 10.33 0.68 -11.15
CA SER A 47 11.23 1.75 -11.59
C SER A 47 11.32 2.99 -10.69
N THR A 48 10.71 2.99 -9.50
CA THR A 48 10.88 4.06 -8.50
C THR A 48 11.21 3.51 -7.11
N THR A 49 11.86 4.33 -6.28
CA THR A 49 12.05 4.07 -4.84
C THR A 49 10.86 4.53 -4.00
N CYS A 50 9.70 4.76 -4.60
CA CYS A 50 8.49 5.17 -3.88
C CYS A 50 7.73 3.96 -3.36
N TYR A 51 7.41 4.01 -2.07
CA TYR A 51 6.50 3.06 -1.41
C TYR A 51 5.14 3.70 -1.22
N PHE A 52 4.09 2.97 -1.60
CA PHE A 52 2.71 3.39 -1.49
C PHE A 52 1.99 2.48 -0.49
N PRO A 53 1.77 2.93 0.75
CA PRO A 53 1.02 2.17 1.72
C PRO A 53 -0.48 2.35 1.50
N VAL A 54 -1.21 1.24 1.58
CA VAL A 54 -2.66 1.16 1.42
C VAL A 54 -3.20 0.41 2.62
N PHE A 55 -4.11 1.04 3.34
CA PHE A 55 -4.68 0.46 4.54
C PHE A 55 -5.87 -0.44 4.23
N LEU A 56 -5.78 -1.68 4.68
CA LEU A 56 -6.75 -2.74 4.47
C LEU A 56 -7.73 -2.77 5.65
N LYS A 57 -8.56 -1.74 5.79
CA LYS A 57 -9.71 -1.82 6.70
C LYS A 57 -10.82 -2.64 6.01
N ASN A 58 -11.30 -3.69 6.67
CA ASN A 58 -12.37 -4.57 6.16
C ASN A 58 -13.58 -3.80 5.59
N PRO A 59 -14.18 -4.21 4.45
CA PRO A 59 -13.58 -4.75 3.24
C PRO A 59 -13.50 -3.65 2.17
N GLN A 60 -12.33 -3.03 2.02
CA GLN A 60 -11.96 -2.38 0.75
C GLN A 60 -11.71 -3.50 -0.26
N THR A 61 -12.70 -3.76 -1.13
CA THR A 61 -12.58 -4.72 -2.23
C THR A 61 -11.34 -4.39 -3.07
N MET A 62 -10.63 -5.40 -3.61
CA MET A 62 -9.53 -5.22 -4.58
C MET A 62 -9.84 -4.16 -5.65
N ALA A 63 -11.10 -4.08 -6.09
CA ALA A 63 -11.60 -3.06 -7.01
C ALA A 63 -11.42 -1.59 -6.57
N GLN A 64 -11.48 -1.31 -5.25
CA GLN A 64 -11.27 0.03 -4.70
C GLN A 64 -9.77 0.38 -4.71
N LEU A 65 -8.93 -0.61 -4.39
CA LEU A 65 -7.48 -0.52 -4.48
C LEU A 65 -7.02 -0.29 -5.93
N GLU A 66 -7.61 -1.02 -6.88
CA GLU A 66 -7.35 -0.84 -8.31
C GLU A 66 -7.73 0.58 -8.78
N LYS A 67 -8.83 1.16 -8.27
CA LYS A 67 -9.21 2.55 -8.58
C LYS A 67 -8.23 3.59 -8.02
N GLU A 68 -7.77 3.43 -6.78
CA GLU A 68 -6.79 4.33 -6.16
C GLU A 68 -5.43 4.26 -6.86
N LEU A 69 -5.07 3.09 -7.38
CA LEU A 69 -3.87 2.88 -8.19
C LEU A 69 -4.05 3.45 -9.60
N GLU A 70 -5.20 3.23 -10.25
CA GLU A 70 -5.49 3.77 -11.58
C GLU A 70 -5.53 5.30 -11.59
N ALA A 71 -6.04 5.92 -10.51
CA ALA A 71 -5.99 7.37 -10.31
C ALA A 71 -4.56 7.93 -10.29
N GLN A 72 -3.56 7.08 -10.03
CA GLN A 72 -2.15 7.43 -9.99
C GLN A 72 -1.34 6.83 -11.16
N ASP A 73 -2.00 6.43 -12.25
CA ASP A 73 -1.40 5.76 -13.42
C ASP A 73 -0.65 4.45 -13.07
N ALA A 74 -1.05 3.82 -11.97
CA ALA A 74 -0.48 2.57 -11.49
C ALA A 74 -1.48 1.41 -11.67
N ARG A 75 -1.01 0.26 -12.14
CA ARG A 75 -1.81 -0.98 -12.13
C ARG A 75 -1.27 -1.96 -11.10
N LEU A 76 -2.18 -2.54 -10.31
CA LEU A 76 -1.86 -3.67 -9.45
C LEU A 76 -1.51 -4.86 -10.33
N THR A 77 -0.29 -5.34 -10.24
CA THR A 77 0.05 -6.67 -10.75
C THR A 77 0.03 -7.63 -9.58
N VAL A 78 -0.86 -8.61 -9.62
CA VAL A 78 -0.91 -9.72 -8.68
C VAL A 78 0.20 -10.72 -8.99
N ASP A 79 1.44 -10.25 -9.04
CA ASP A 79 2.62 -11.12 -9.06
C ASP A 79 2.99 -11.45 -7.61
N SER A 80 2.01 -12.02 -6.88
CA SER A 80 2.24 -12.61 -5.57
C SER A 80 2.25 -14.11 -5.75
N LYS A 81 3.48 -14.63 -5.89
CA LYS A 81 3.87 -16.03 -6.00
C LYS A 81 3.46 -16.72 -7.29
N GLU A 82 4.40 -16.85 -8.23
CA GLU A 82 4.70 -18.17 -8.81
C GLU A 82 6.22 -18.33 -9.02
N THR A 83 6.81 -19.20 -8.17
CA THR A 83 8.08 -19.95 -8.29
C THR A 83 9.41 -19.27 -7.99
#